data_AF-A0A955TX33-F1
#
_entry.id   AF-A0A955TX33-F1
#
_cell.length_a   1.000
_cell.length_b   1.000
_cell.length_c   1.000
_cell.angle_alpha   90.00
_cell.angle_beta   90.00
_cell.angle_gamma   90.00
#
_symmetry.space_group_name_H-M   'P 1'
#
loop_
_entity.id
_entity.type
_entity.pdbx_description
1 polymer ?
#
loop_
_entity_poly.entity_id
_entity_poly.type
_entity_poly.pdbx_seq_one_letter_code
_entity_poly.pdbx_strand_id
1 'polypeptide(L)'
;YREDILLRTWSLLRTKQQMTLPNEIDTLVQAVYEEQVDVPASLQKRLDKSLIVGDGKAIAHTSQANQAIMGLPDDASWKDTTNFVLYDDDEPVVHRTLIAQTRIGSDSVVAIPLWADEGFDSKVIPDFAQSKSWFLRAMSLSRTGVVKKLKSLGVPEGWKKSPLLRNCFPLTLEMDGHWTLDATVRLGDDLGIVYETKETE
;
A
#
# COMPACT_ATOMS: atom_id res chain seq x y z
N TYR A 1 1.35 10.53 -6.29
CA TYR A 1 2.52 11.10 -6.99
C TYR A 1 3.04 12.30 -6.23
N ARG A 2 4.33 12.64 -6.40
CA ARG A 2 4.93 13.87 -5.88
C ARG A 2 4.33 15.08 -6.58
N GLU A 3 3.82 16.03 -5.81
CA GLU A 3 3.08 17.19 -6.35
C GLU A 3 4.00 18.16 -7.11
N ASP A 4 5.25 18.32 -6.66
CA ASP A 4 6.30 19.09 -7.33
C ASP A 4 6.55 18.57 -8.76
N ILE A 5 6.64 17.25 -8.91
CA ILE A 5 6.78 16.60 -10.22
C ILE A 5 5.54 16.85 -11.07
N LEU A 6 4.33 16.70 -10.51
CA LEU A 6 3.09 16.97 -11.26
C LEU A 6 2.99 18.42 -11.75
N LEU A 7 3.39 19.39 -10.93
CA LEU A 7 3.38 20.82 -11.29
C LEU A 7 4.35 21.11 -12.43
N ARG A 8 5.56 20.54 -12.39
CA ARG A 8 6.56 20.67 -13.47
C ARG A 8 6.10 19.97 -14.74
N THR A 9 5.63 18.72 -14.65
CA THR A 9 5.10 17.98 -15.80
C THR A 9 3.93 18.71 -16.45
N TRP A 10 2.98 19.22 -15.66
CA TRP A 10 1.86 20.01 -16.19
C TRP A 10 2.34 21.30 -16.85
N SER A 11 3.29 22.02 -16.23
CA SER A 11 3.83 23.27 -16.78
C SER A 11 4.56 23.05 -18.11
N LEU A 12 5.27 21.93 -18.23
CA LEU A 12 5.99 21.51 -19.44
C LEU A 12 5.05 21.06 -20.56
N LEU A 13 4.01 20.28 -20.23
CA LEU A 13 3.15 19.65 -21.25
C LEU A 13 1.98 20.53 -21.68
N ARG A 14 1.50 21.48 -20.86
CA ARG A 14 0.29 22.27 -21.16
C ARG A 14 0.35 23.08 -22.46
N THR A 15 1.55 23.42 -22.92
CA THR A 15 1.76 24.18 -24.17
C THR A 15 2.10 23.29 -25.37
N LYS A 16 2.33 21.99 -25.14
CA LYS A 16 2.83 21.06 -26.16
C LYS A 16 1.67 20.26 -26.75
N GLN A 17 1.43 20.41 -28.05
CA GLN A 17 0.34 19.74 -28.76
C GLN A 17 0.75 18.41 -29.40
N GLN A 18 2.04 18.22 -29.67
CA GLN A 18 2.58 17.05 -30.34
C GLN A 18 3.91 16.65 -29.69
N MET A 19 4.20 15.35 -29.70
CA MET A 19 5.43 14.80 -29.16
C MET A 19 6.04 13.82 -30.16
N THR A 20 7.34 13.93 -30.39
CA THR A 20 8.09 13.06 -31.29
C THR A 20 8.78 11.97 -30.48
N LEU A 21 8.19 10.78 -30.52
CA LEU A 21 8.75 9.59 -29.87
C LEU A 21 9.67 8.83 -30.84
N PRO A 22 10.78 8.26 -30.36
CA PRO A 22 11.28 8.26 -28.98
C PRO A 22 12.14 9.48 -28.62
N ASN A 23 12.45 10.34 -29.60
CA ASN A 23 13.47 11.39 -29.50
C ASN A 23 13.27 12.37 -28.33
N GLU A 24 12.03 12.69 -27.98
CA GLU A 24 11.73 13.66 -26.92
C GLU A 24 11.58 13.04 -25.52
N ILE A 25 11.65 11.72 -25.37
CA ILE A 25 11.43 11.06 -24.06
C ILE A 25 12.48 11.54 -23.06
N ASP A 26 13.77 11.36 -23.37
CA ASP A 26 14.86 11.66 -22.44
C ASP A 26 14.91 13.14 -22.09
N THR A 27 14.75 14.01 -23.09
CA THR A 27 14.75 15.46 -22.87
C THR A 27 13.61 15.92 -21.98
N LEU A 28 12.40 15.34 -22.13
CA LEU A 28 11.25 15.70 -21.30
C LEU A 28 11.39 15.17 -19.87
N VAL A 29 11.92 13.96 -19.70
CA VAL A 29 12.21 13.40 -18.37
C VAL A 29 13.28 14.26 -17.67
N GLN A 30 14.39 14.54 -18.37
CA GLN A 30 15.48 15.35 -17.84
C GLN A 30 14.99 16.72 -17.40
N ALA A 31 14.19 17.41 -18.23
CA ALA A 31 13.70 18.74 -17.91
C ALA A 31 12.89 18.77 -16.59
N VAL A 32 12.05 17.76 -16.33
CA VAL A 32 11.22 17.69 -15.11
C VAL A 32 12.07 17.38 -13.88
N TYR A 33 12.97 16.39 -13.98
CA TYR A 33 13.74 15.89 -12.84
C TYR A 33 14.95 16.77 -12.50
N GLU A 34 15.58 17.42 -13.48
CA GLU A 34 16.67 18.39 -13.28
C GLU A 34 16.16 19.82 -13.04
N GLU A 35 14.86 19.97 -12.79
CA GLU A 35 14.25 21.24 -12.37
C GLU A 35 14.35 22.37 -13.41
N GLN A 36 14.49 22.03 -14.70
CA GLN A 36 14.70 22.99 -15.79
C GLN A 36 13.39 23.62 -16.31
N VAL A 37 12.25 23.26 -15.72
CA VAL A 37 10.93 23.75 -16.14
C VAL A 37 10.51 24.97 -15.32
N ASP A 38 10.30 26.09 -16.01
CA ASP A 38 9.71 27.28 -15.40
C ASP A 38 8.22 27.06 -15.05
N VAL A 39 7.94 27.05 -13.75
CA VAL A 39 6.58 26.95 -13.21
C VAL A 39 5.98 28.36 -13.08
N PRO A 40 4.71 28.59 -13.47
CA PRO A 40 4.07 29.89 -13.35
C PRO A 40 4.15 30.47 -11.93
N ALA A 41 4.39 31.78 -11.82
CA ALA A 41 4.51 32.48 -10.54
C ALA A 41 3.30 32.27 -9.61
N SER A 42 2.09 32.09 -10.17
CA SER A 42 0.87 31.78 -9.42
C SER A 42 0.93 30.45 -8.66
N LEU A 43 1.76 29.50 -9.14
CA LEU A 43 1.93 28.16 -8.57
C LEU A 43 3.23 28.03 -7.77
N GLN A 44 4.10 29.04 -7.77
CA GLN A 44 5.42 28.96 -7.11
C GLN A 44 5.31 28.59 -5.63
N LYS A 45 4.43 29.26 -4.87
CA LYS A 45 4.21 28.93 -3.44
C LYS A 45 3.77 27.48 -3.22
N ARG A 46 3.00 26.93 -4.16
CA ARG A 46 2.52 25.53 -4.11
C ARG A 46 3.67 24.57 -4.43
N LEU A 47 4.50 24.91 -5.41
CA LEU A 47 5.71 24.18 -5.74
C LEU A 47 6.68 24.15 -4.54
N ASP A 48 7.01 25.30 -3.96
CA ASP A 48 7.93 25.40 -2.82
C ASP A 48 7.45 24.53 -1.64
N LYS A 49 6.16 24.60 -1.31
CA LYS A 49 5.55 23.75 -0.28
C LYS A 49 5.67 22.27 -0.62
N SER A 50 5.40 21.89 -1.87
CA SER A 50 5.48 20.49 -2.30
C SER A 50 6.91 19.95 -2.30
N LEU A 51 7.92 20.78 -2.61
CA LEU A 51 9.34 20.41 -2.55
C LEU A 51 9.75 20.10 -1.11
N ILE A 52 9.42 20.98 -0.15
CA ILE A 52 9.69 20.75 1.27
C ILE A 52 9.08 19.41 1.75
N VAL A 53 7.82 19.14 1.39
CA VAL A 53 7.14 17.90 1.75
C VAL A 53 7.78 16.68 1.06
N GLY A 54 8.15 16.82 -0.22
CA GLY A 54 8.79 15.77 -1.02
C GLY A 54 10.17 15.39 -0.48
N ASP A 55 11.00 16.38 -0.17
CA ASP A 55 12.34 16.18 0.37
C ASP A 55 12.28 15.59 1.78
N GLY A 56 11.34 16.06 2.62
CA GLY A 56 11.09 15.46 3.92
C GLY A 56 10.74 13.98 3.84
N LYS A 57 9.91 13.57 2.86
CA LYS A 57 9.61 12.15 2.59
C LYS A 57 10.83 11.38 2.09
N ALA A 58 11.63 11.97 1.18
CA ALA A 58 12.83 11.34 0.67
C ALA A 58 13.86 11.08 1.79
N ILE A 59 14.10 12.08 2.65
CA ILE A 59 14.97 11.95 3.81
C ILE A 59 14.45 10.87 4.76
N ALA A 60 13.15 10.85 5.05
CA ALA A 60 12.54 9.82 5.89
C ALA A 60 12.71 8.41 5.31
N HIS A 61 12.54 8.25 3.99
CA HIS A 61 12.76 6.98 3.31
C HIS A 61 14.22 6.54 3.33
N THR A 62 15.17 7.45 3.07
CA THR A 62 16.60 7.14 3.18
C THR A 62 16.97 6.76 4.60
N SER A 63 16.43 7.45 5.60
CA SER A 63 16.63 7.12 7.02
C SER A 63 16.08 5.73 7.36
N GLN A 64 14.87 5.40 6.88
CA GLN A 64 14.27 4.08 7.05
C GLN A 64 15.09 2.99 6.34
N ALA A 65 15.61 3.26 5.14
CA ALA A 65 16.45 2.33 4.40
C ALA A 65 17.80 2.09 5.10
N ASN A 66 18.39 3.12 5.70
CA ASN A 66 19.62 2.97 6.49
C ASN A 66 19.40 2.18 7.79
N GLN A 67 18.14 2.04 8.24
CA GLN A 67 17.75 1.18 9.36
C GLN A 67 17.36 -0.24 8.89
N ALA A 68 17.54 -0.57 7.61
CA ALA A 68 17.22 -1.88 7.08
C ALA A 68 18.12 -2.97 7.70
N ILE A 69 17.64 -4.21 7.60
CA ILE A 69 18.30 -5.39 8.19
C ILE A 69 19.70 -5.62 7.63
N MET A 70 19.91 -5.32 6.34
CA MET A 70 21.21 -5.50 5.70
C MET A 70 22.01 -4.19 5.74
N GLY A 71 23.19 -4.28 6.38
CA GLY A 71 24.19 -3.22 6.36
C GLY A 71 24.88 -3.05 5.00
N LEU A 72 25.69 -2.00 4.87
CA LEU A 72 26.44 -1.70 3.65
C LEU A 72 27.60 -2.69 3.46
N PRO A 73 27.96 -3.03 2.20
CA PRO A 73 29.08 -3.91 1.93
C PRO A 73 30.43 -3.30 2.36
N ASP A 74 30.55 -1.98 2.25
CA ASP A 74 31.83 -1.25 2.35
C ASP A 74 32.28 -0.96 3.80
N ASP A 75 31.37 -1.00 4.77
CA ASP A 75 31.68 -0.77 6.19
C ASP A 75 31.61 -2.05 7.04
N ALA A 76 31.38 -3.20 6.38
CA ALA A 76 31.20 -4.51 7.00
C ALA A 76 30.04 -4.61 8.00
N SER A 77 29.12 -3.64 8.05
CA SER A 77 27.94 -3.66 8.92
C SER A 77 26.99 -4.81 8.58
N TRP A 78 27.03 -5.36 7.36
CA TRP A 78 26.33 -6.58 6.97
C TRP A 78 26.71 -7.83 7.81
N LYS A 79 27.85 -7.80 8.51
CA LYS A 79 28.28 -8.89 9.41
C LYS A 79 27.56 -8.85 10.76
N ASP A 80 26.94 -7.72 11.11
CA ASP A 80 26.17 -7.60 12.34
C ASP A 80 24.83 -8.31 12.15
N THR A 81 24.66 -9.42 12.88
CA THR A 81 23.49 -10.30 12.78
C THR A 81 22.36 -9.91 13.72
N THR A 82 22.56 -8.88 14.55
CA THR A 82 21.61 -8.47 15.59
C THR A 82 20.25 -8.07 15.01
N ASN A 83 20.22 -7.57 13.77
CA ASN A 83 19.00 -7.16 13.07
C ASN A 83 18.29 -8.32 12.33
N PHE A 84 18.83 -9.54 12.28
CA PHE A 84 18.19 -10.70 11.63
C PHE A 84 17.06 -11.33 12.46
N VAL A 85 16.72 -10.77 13.63
CA VAL A 85 15.68 -11.27 14.55
C VAL A 85 14.30 -10.65 14.25
N LEU A 86 14.19 -9.79 13.23
CA LEU A 86 12.91 -9.19 12.84
C LEU A 86 11.98 -10.22 12.17
N TYR A 87 10.68 -10.07 12.44
CA TYR A 87 9.62 -10.87 11.82
C TYR A 87 9.40 -10.45 10.36
N ASP A 88 8.75 -11.32 9.59
CA ASP A 88 8.40 -11.05 8.19
C ASP A 88 7.41 -9.86 8.07
N ASP A 89 7.45 -9.16 6.93
CA ASP A 89 6.57 -8.00 6.62
C ASP A 89 5.09 -8.38 6.60
N ASP A 90 4.80 -9.65 6.29
CA ASP A 90 3.45 -10.19 6.21
C ASP A 90 2.90 -10.70 7.56
N GLU A 91 3.64 -10.56 8.67
CA GLU A 91 3.21 -11.09 9.98
C GLU A 91 2.10 -10.21 10.60
N PRO A 92 0.84 -10.71 10.72
CA PRO A 92 -0.34 -9.85 10.86
C PRO A 92 -0.56 -9.22 12.25
N VAL A 93 0.31 -9.48 13.23
CA VAL A 93 0.10 -9.08 14.65
C VAL A 93 1.37 -8.53 15.33
N VAL A 94 2.47 -8.40 14.59
CA VAL A 94 3.74 -7.91 15.15
C VAL A 94 3.82 -6.38 15.02
N HIS A 95 4.37 -5.71 16.04
CA HIS A 95 4.57 -4.27 15.99
C HIS A 95 5.54 -3.90 14.86
N ARG A 96 5.27 -2.81 14.12
CA ARG A 96 6.03 -2.40 12.94
C ARG A 96 7.55 -2.25 13.16
N THR A 97 7.99 -1.96 14.38
CA THR A 97 9.42 -1.86 14.73
C THR A 97 10.13 -3.21 14.88
N LEU A 98 9.36 -4.30 14.97
CA LEU A 98 9.84 -5.67 15.09
C LEU A 98 9.71 -6.44 13.76
N ILE A 99 9.25 -5.77 12.71
CA ILE A 99 9.06 -6.31 11.38
C ILE A 99 10.20 -5.85 10.46
N ALA A 100 10.62 -6.73 9.57
CA ALA A 100 11.53 -6.45 8.48
C ALA A 100 10.90 -5.45 7.49
N GLN A 101 11.21 -4.16 7.64
CA GLN A 101 10.65 -3.10 6.79
C GLN A 101 11.33 -3.07 5.41
N THR A 102 11.07 -4.10 4.59
CA THR A 102 11.69 -4.28 3.28
C THR A 102 10.94 -3.57 2.15
N ARG A 103 9.70 -3.13 2.41
CA ARG A 103 8.89 -2.38 1.44
C ARG A 103 8.55 -0.97 1.93
N ILE A 104 8.76 0.01 1.06
CA ILE A 104 8.27 1.37 1.24
C ILE A 104 6.88 1.47 0.60
N GLY A 105 5.87 1.79 1.39
CA GLY A 105 4.50 1.94 0.89
C GLY A 105 3.46 2.08 2.00
N SER A 106 2.22 2.34 1.59
CA SER A 106 1.06 2.21 2.46
C SER A 106 0.84 0.74 2.82
N ASP A 107 0.50 0.51 4.08
CA ASP A 107 0.15 -0.81 4.59
C ASP A 107 -1.01 -1.41 3.81
N SER A 108 -0.98 -2.72 3.59
CA SER A 108 -2.02 -3.45 2.87
C SER A 108 -2.28 -4.79 3.51
N VAL A 109 -3.51 -5.28 3.39
CA VAL A 109 -3.90 -6.61 3.88
C VAL A 109 -4.56 -7.40 2.77
N VAL A 110 -4.41 -8.72 2.84
CA VAL A 110 -5.16 -9.63 1.99
C VAL A 110 -6.49 -9.93 2.69
N ALA A 111 -7.57 -9.42 2.13
CA ALA A 111 -8.92 -9.65 2.62
C ALA A 111 -9.63 -10.71 1.78
N ILE A 112 -10.43 -11.55 2.42
CA ILE A 112 -11.21 -12.60 1.77
C ILE A 112 -12.70 -12.29 1.98
N PRO A 113 -13.44 -11.95 0.91
CA PRO A 113 -14.89 -11.83 0.97
C PRO A 113 -15.54 -13.13 1.39
N LEU A 114 -16.41 -13.05 2.39
CA LEU A 114 -17.20 -14.16 2.92
C LEU A 114 -18.62 -13.66 3.14
N TRP A 115 -19.62 -14.34 2.57
CA TRP A 115 -21.03 -13.98 2.80
C TRP A 115 -21.56 -14.67 4.05
N ALA A 116 -22.52 -14.03 4.72
CA ALA A 116 -23.08 -14.52 5.98
C ALA A 116 -23.70 -15.94 5.89
N ASP A 117 -24.16 -16.33 4.71
CA ASP A 117 -24.75 -17.65 4.42
C ASP A 117 -23.71 -18.76 4.18
N GLU A 118 -22.43 -18.42 4.03
CA GLU A 118 -21.34 -19.39 3.85
C GLU A 118 -20.94 -20.11 5.14
N GLY A 119 -21.58 -19.78 6.27
CA GLY A 119 -21.37 -20.46 7.55
C GLY A 119 -19.95 -20.34 8.10
N PHE A 120 -19.28 -19.22 7.80
CA PHE A 120 -17.93 -18.95 8.30
C PHE A 120 -17.89 -18.92 9.83
N ASP A 121 -17.10 -19.82 10.42
CA ASP A 121 -16.76 -19.83 11.85
C ASP A 121 -15.26 -19.60 12.03
N SER A 122 -14.90 -18.58 12.81
CA SER A 122 -13.52 -18.18 13.06
C SER A 122 -12.69 -19.24 13.81
N LYS A 123 -13.33 -20.21 14.45
CA LYS A 123 -12.69 -21.28 15.23
C LYS A 123 -12.45 -22.55 14.43
N VAL A 124 -13.17 -22.75 13.33
CA VAL A 124 -13.08 -23.97 12.52
C VAL A 124 -11.89 -23.87 11.58
N ILE A 125 -11.08 -24.93 11.52
CA ILE A 125 -9.98 -25.03 10.57
C ILE A 125 -10.57 -25.48 9.24
N PRO A 126 -10.53 -24.64 8.19
CA PRO A 126 -11.00 -25.05 6.87
C PRO A 126 -10.09 -26.12 6.28
N ASP A 127 -10.68 -27.04 5.52
CA ASP A 127 -9.88 -27.98 4.73
C ASP A 127 -9.18 -27.26 3.55
N PHE A 128 -8.37 -28.01 2.80
CA PHE A 128 -7.65 -27.44 1.66
C PHE A 128 -8.57 -26.96 0.54
N ALA A 129 -9.66 -27.68 0.26
CA ALA A 129 -10.57 -27.34 -0.82
C ALA A 129 -11.33 -26.04 -0.51
N GLN A 130 -11.82 -25.89 0.71
CA GLN A 130 -12.46 -24.69 1.22
C GLN A 130 -11.45 -23.53 1.29
N SER A 131 -10.26 -23.76 1.85
CA SER A 131 -9.22 -22.73 1.91
C SER A 131 -8.85 -22.20 0.53
N LYS A 132 -8.72 -23.09 -0.46
CA LYS A 132 -8.45 -22.72 -1.85
C LYS A 132 -9.62 -21.93 -2.46
N SER A 133 -10.86 -22.39 -2.26
CA SER A 133 -12.05 -21.72 -2.77
C SER A 133 -12.17 -20.29 -2.24
N TRP A 134 -11.93 -20.09 -0.93
CA TRP A 134 -11.91 -18.78 -0.31
C TRP A 134 -10.76 -17.91 -0.83
N PHE A 135 -9.55 -18.45 -0.88
CA PHE A 135 -8.37 -17.70 -1.31
C PHE A 135 -8.44 -17.24 -2.78
N LEU A 136 -9.15 -17.96 -3.65
CA LEU A 136 -9.36 -17.52 -5.04
C LEU A 136 -10.17 -16.22 -5.16
N ARG A 137 -10.83 -15.79 -4.08
CA ARG A 137 -11.57 -14.53 -3.99
C ARG A 137 -10.79 -13.43 -3.26
N ALA A 138 -9.56 -13.74 -2.83
CA ALA A 138 -8.75 -12.83 -2.05
C ALA A 138 -8.42 -11.55 -2.81
N MET A 139 -8.35 -10.44 -2.09
CA MET A 139 -8.08 -9.12 -2.63
C MET A 139 -7.15 -8.34 -1.70
N SER A 140 -6.24 -7.58 -2.30
CA SER A 140 -5.34 -6.69 -1.55
C SER A 140 -6.03 -5.35 -1.31
N LEU A 141 -6.21 -5.00 -0.03
CA LEU A 141 -6.80 -3.73 0.40
C LEU A 141 -5.73 -2.86 1.05
N SER A 142 -5.62 -1.61 0.60
CA SER A 142 -4.61 -0.64 1.08
C SER A 142 -5.22 0.63 1.70
N ARG A 143 -6.56 0.71 1.77
CA ARG A 143 -7.24 1.87 2.37
C ARG A 143 -7.04 1.88 3.87
N THR A 144 -6.42 2.93 4.40
CA THR A 144 -5.92 3.00 5.78
C THR A 144 -6.97 2.68 6.84
N GLY A 145 -8.18 3.25 6.76
CA GLY A 145 -9.22 2.97 7.75
C GLY A 145 -9.70 1.53 7.72
N VAL A 146 -9.81 0.94 6.53
CA VAL A 146 -10.20 -0.47 6.34
C VAL A 146 -9.10 -1.41 6.82
N VAL A 147 -7.84 -1.15 6.45
CA VAL A 147 -6.68 -1.92 6.90
C VAL A 147 -6.60 -1.94 8.42
N LYS A 148 -6.74 -0.78 9.08
CA LYS A 148 -6.72 -0.69 10.54
C LYS A 148 -7.85 -1.51 11.19
N LYS A 149 -9.08 -1.40 10.66
CA LYS A 149 -10.23 -2.16 11.15
C LYS A 149 -9.99 -3.67 10.99
N LEU A 150 -9.55 -4.14 9.81
CA LEU A 150 -9.26 -5.56 9.58
C LEU A 150 -8.15 -6.08 10.49
N LYS A 151 -7.04 -5.35 10.64
CA LYS A 151 -5.96 -5.72 11.57
C LYS A 151 -6.44 -5.80 13.02
N SER A 152 -7.37 -4.94 13.43
CA SER A 152 -7.92 -4.97 14.79
C SER A 152 -8.79 -6.20 15.09
N LEU A 153 -9.38 -6.83 14.07
CA LEU A 153 -10.11 -8.10 14.22
C LEU A 153 -9.16 -9.29 14.37
N GLY A 154 -7.93 -9.15 13.85
CA GLY A 154 -6.94 -10.22 13.79
C GLY A 154 -7.28 -11.31 12.77
N VAL A 155 -6.35 -12.25 12.62
CA VAL A 155 -6.56 -13.44 11.79
C VAL A 155 -7.33 -14.48 12.60
N PRO A 156 -8.39 -15.12 12.04
CA PRO A 156 -9.12 -16.19 12.70
C PRO A 156 -8.23 -17.34 13.18
N GLU A 157 -8.52 -17.91 14.35
CA GLU A 157 -7.73 -19.02 14.93
C GLU A 157 -7.66 -20.24 14.00
N GLY A 158 -8.76 -20.56 13.31
CA GLY A 158 -8.80 -21.63 12.32
C GLY A 158 -7.89 -21.36 11.12
N TRP A 159 -7.70 -20.10 10.75
CA TRP A 159 -6.91 -19.67 9.59
C TRP A 159 -5.42 -19.63 9.86
N LYS A 160 -5.00 -19.30 11.09
CA LYS A 160 -3.58 -19.30 11.49
C LYS A 160 -2.87 -20.62 11.20
N LYS A 161 -3.61 -21.74 11.21
CA LYS A 161 -3.10 -23.08 10.91
C LYS A 161 -3.16 -23.43 9.41
N SER A 162 -3.93 -22.69 8.62
CA SER A 162 -4.05 -22.91 7.17
C SER A 162 -2.94 -22.16 6.43
N PRO A 163 -2.11 -22.85 5.63
CA PRO A 163 -1.01 -22.19 4.94
C PRO A 163 -1.45 -21.16 3.89
N LEU A 164 -2.68 -21.27 3.37
CA LEU A 164 -3.25 -20.30 2.42
C LEU A 164 -3.86 -19.08 3.12
N LEU A 165 -4.30 -19.20 4.38
CA LEU A 165 -5.14 -18.20 5.03
C LEU A 165 -4.48 -17.54 6.25
N ARG A 166 -3.33 -18.04 6.73
CA ARG A 166 -2.68 -17.58 7.97
C ARG A 166 -2.34 -16.08 8.03
N ASN A 167 -2.26 -15.42 6.88
CA ASN A 167 -2.01 -13.97 6.76
C ASN A 167 -3.19 -13.22 6.11
N CYS A 168 -4.37 -13.84 6.04
CA CYS A 168 -5.56 -13.28 5.42
C CYS A 168 -6.57 -12.83 6.48
N PHE A 169 -7.38 -11.82 6.14
CA PHE A 169 -8.41 -11.27 7.00
C PHE A 169 -9.80 -11.53 6.42
N PRO A 170 -10.77 -12.00 7.21
CA PRO A 170 -12.14 -12.17 6.73
C PRO A 170 -12.81 -10.81 6.51
N LEU A 171 -13.40 -10.63 5.34
CA LEU A 171 -14.28 -9.50 5.01
C LEU A 171 -15.71 -10.04 4.94
N THR A 172 -16.39 -10.04 6.08
CA THR A 172 -17.75 -10.59 6.22
C THR A 172 -18.79 -9.65 5.61
N LEU A 173 -19.39 -10.06 4.50
CA LEU A 173 -20.34 -9.31 3.71
C LEU A 173 -21.78 -9.72 4.02
N GLU A 174 -22.65 -8.73 4.00
CA GLU A 174 -24.10 -8.91 3.94
C GLU A 174 -24.53 -9.38 2.54
N MET A 175 -25.79 -9.80 2.40
CA MET A 175 -26.34 -10.28 1.12
C MET A 175 -26.30 -9.22 0.00
N ASP A 176 -26.31 -7.94 0.35
CA ASP A 176 -26.24 -6.82 -0.59
C ASP A 176 -24.79 -6.40 -0.91
N GLY A 177 -23.80 -7.14 -0.39
CA GLY A 177 -22.37 -6.91 -0.61
C GLY A 177 -21.74 -5.87 0.32
N HIS A 178 -22.48 -5.27 1.25
CA HIS A 178 -21.89 -4.35 2.23
C HIS A 178 -21.07 -5.10 3.27
N TRP A 179 -19.99 -4.47 3.72
CA TRP A 179 -19.21 -5.01 4.83
C TRP A 179 -19.96 -4.83 6.15
N THR A 180 -20.18 -5.93 6.87
CA THR A 180 -20.89 -5.99 8.16
C THR A 180 -20.38 -5.01 9.22
N LEU A 181 -19.10 -4.64 9.19
CA LEU A 181 -18.48 -3.72 10.16
C LEU A 181 -18.43 -2.27 9.69
N ASP A 182 -18.66 -2.01 8.40
CA ASP A 182 -18.64 -0.68 7.82
C ASP A 182 -19.49 -0.65 6.54
N ALA A 183 -20.73 -0.18 6.68
CA ALA A 183 -21.67 -0.07 5.57
C ALA A 183 -21.21 0.91 4.47
N THR A 184 -20.14 1.69 4.68
CA THR A 184 -19.57 2.56 3.64
C THR A 184 -18.61 1.82 2.69
N VAL A 185 -18.33 0.55 2.99
CA VAL A 185 -17.49 -0.35 2.19
C VAL A 185 -18.38 -1.43 1.61
N ARG A 186 -18.36 -1.58 0.28
CA ARG A 186 -19.21 -2.55 -0.42
C ARG A 186 -18.43 -3.27 -1.51
N LEU A 187 -18.67 -4.56 -1.67
CA LEU A 187 -18.23 -5.31 -2.85
C LEU A 187 -19.30 -5.16 -3.94
N GLY A 188 -18.95 -4.53 -5.06
CA GLY A 188 -19.79 -4.43 -6.24
C GLY A 188 -19.34 -5.38 -7.35
N ASP A 189 -20.31 -5.86 -8.12
CA ASP A 189 -20.10 -6.87 -9.16
C ASP A 189 -19.15 -6.38 -10.27
N ASP A 190 -19.26 -5.11 -10.68
CA ASP A 190 -18.48 -4.55 -11.79
C ASP A 190 -17.23 -3.79 -11.33
N LEU A 191 -17.30 -3.16 -10.15
CA LEU A 191 -16.28 -2.21 -9.67
C LEU A 191 -15.33 -2.82 -8.62
N GLY A 192 -15.60 -4.04 -8.16
CA GLY A 192 -14.89 -4.62 -7.02
C GLY A 192 -15.23 -3.88 -5.73
N ILE A 193 -14.25 -3.65 -4.85
CA ILE A 193 -14.49 -2.93 -3.59
C ILE A 193 -14.69 -1.43 -3.84
N VAL A 194 -15.84 -0.93 -3.39
CA VAL A 194 -16.28 0.45 -3.47
C VAL A 194 -16.30 1.07 -2.07
N TYR A 195 -15.96 2.34 -2.04
CA TYR A 195 -15.85 3.19 -0.87
C TYR A 195 -16.76 4.39 -1.05
N GLU A 196 -17.91 4.40 -0.37
CA GLU A 196 -18.97 5.38 -0.64
C GLU A 196 -18.63 6.78 -0.11
N THR A 197 -18.05 6.86 1.08
CA THR A 197 -17.59 8.10 1.68
C THR A 197 -16.09 8.23 1.55
N LYS A 198 -15.62 9.42 1.19
CA LYS A 198 -14.20 9.77 1.27
C LYS A 198 -13.79 9.78 2.75
N GLU A 199 -12.64 9.19 3.07
CA GLU A 199 -12.09 9.24 4.42
C GLU A 199 -11.76 10.70 4.75
N THR A 200 -12.09 11.14 5.97
CA THR A 200 -11.57 12.40 6.49
C THR A 200 -10.06 12.22 6.70
N GLU A 201 -9.24 13.01 6.00
CA GLU A 201 -7.77 13.00 6.10
C GLU A 201 -7.27 13.32 7.51
#